data_AF-A0A0F9J816-F1
#
_entry.id   AF-A0A0F9J816-F1
#
_cell.length_a   1.000
_cell.length_b   1.000
_cell.length_c   1.000
_cell.angle_alpha   90.00
_cell.angle_beta   90.00
_cell.angle_gamma   90.00
#
_symmetry.space_group_name_H-M   'P 1'
#
loop_
_entity.id
_entity.type
_entity.pdbx_description
1 polymer ?
#
loop_
_entity_poly.entity_id
_entity_poly.type
_entity_poly.pdbx_seq_one_letter_code
_entity_poly.pdbx_strand_id
1 'polypeptide(L)'
;MATVYTHINPFKKRAIDYFQQCIGRIGKRGKIGSVLDELLRKQEFFHEFLASYGPALKPMQRQYLEEQAAEVQTELAIAYGDLEVLQSILESLNPCQACNGVGELRHIIEQDHSEYSKCPGCGGDGVAKAKVA
;
A
#
# COMPACT_ATOMS: atom_id res chain seq x y z
N MET A 1 -28.19 -14.00 20.63
CA MET A 1 -27.37 -13.02 19.88
C MET A 1 -26.19 -13.77 19.31
N ALA A 2 -26.00 -13.80 17.99
CA ALA A 2 -24.87 -14.51 17.38
C ALA A 2 -23.60 -13.67 17.52
N THR A 3 -22.64 -14.12 18.31
CA THR A 3 -21.29 -13.57 18.36
C THR A 3 -20.59 -13.88 17.05
N VAL A 4 -20.59 -12.92 16.12
CA VAL A 4 -19.79 -12.97 14.90
C VAL A 4 -18.33 -12.82 15.29
N TYR A 5 -17.67 -13.94 15.61
CA TYR A 5 -16.22 -13.99 15.73
C TYR A 5 -15.64 -13.80 14.32
N THR A 6 -15.15 -12.59 14.03
CA THR A 6 -14.26 -12.40 12.89
C THR A 6 -13.01 -13.25 13.11
N HIS A 7 -12.82 -14.28 12.30
CA HIS A 7 -11.66 -15.18 12.37
C HIS A 7 -10.32 -14.49 12.01
N ILE A 8 -10.37 -13.23 11.54
CA ILE A 8 -9.19 -12.36 11.41
C ILE A 8 -8.76 -11.89 12.80
N ASN A 9 -7.58 -12.35 13.23
CA ASN A 9 -6.89 -11.90 14.44
C ASN A 9 -6.87 -10.35 14.56
N PRO A 10 -7.27 -9.75 15.70
CA PRO A 10 -7.28 -8.28 15.88
C PRO A 10 -5.93 -7.58 15.67
N PHE A 11 -4.81 -8.30 15.79
CA PHE A 11 -3.50 -7.80 15.37
C PHE A 11 -3.36 -7.77 13.84
N LYS A 12 -3.76 -8.83 13.14
CA LYS A 12 -3.72 -8.92 11.66
C LYS A 12 -4.52 -7.79 11.00
N LYS A 13 -5.69 -7.45 11.52
CA LYS A 13 -6.47 -6.29 11.04
C LYS A 13 -5.72 -4.96 11.24
N ARG A 14 -5.24 -4.68 12.45
CA ARG A 14 -4.47 -3.45 12.74
C ARG A 14 -3.19 -3.33 11.90
N ALA A 15 -2.55 -4.46 11.57
CA ALA A 15 -1.41 -4.49 10.67
C ALA A 15 -1.82 -4.09 9.24
N ILE A 16 -2.90 -4.66 8.68
CA ILE A 16 -3.46 -4.25 7.38
C ILE A 16 -3.76 -2.74 7.36
N ASP A 17 -4.50 -2.24 8.36
CA ASP A 17 -4.88 -0.83 8.43
C ASP A 17 -3.64 0.10 8.49
N TYR A 18 -2.61 -0.29 9.26
CA TYR A 18 -1.33 0.42 9.36
C TYR A 18 -0.59 0.48 8.03
N PHE A 19 -0.39 -0.67 7.36
CA PHE A 19 0.33 -0.70 6.08
C PHE A 19 -0.44 0.02 4.97
N GLN A 20 -1.79 0.03 5.00
CA GLN A 20 -2.61 0.83 4.07
C GLN A 20 -2.41 2.32 4.30
N GLN A 21 -2.30 2.75 5.56
CA GLN A 21 -1.97 4.14 5.90
C GLN A 21 -0.55 4.52 5.43
N CYS A 22 0.43 3.63 5.56
CA CYS A 22 1.80 3.85 5.06
C CYS A 22 1.84 4.03 3.53
N ILE A 23 1.21 3.13 2.76
CA ILE A 23 1.01 3.30 1.31
C ILE A 23 0.29 4.63 1.03
N GLY A 24 -0.77 4.93 1.79
CA GLY A 24 -1.55 6.16 1.64
C GLY A 24 -0.73 7.43 1.80
N ARG A 25 0.27 7.42 2.71
CA ARG A 25 1.18 8.54 2.99
C ARG A 25 2.25 8.71 1.90
N ILE A 26 2.87 7.61 1.46
CA ILE A 26 3.84 7.66 0.34
C ILE A 26 3.13 8.06 -0.95
N GLY A 27 1.91 7.55 -1.13
CA GLY A 27 0.95 7.94 -2.16
C GLY A 27 1.17 7.25 -3.49
N LYS A 28 0.79 7.95 -4.56
CA LYS A 28 1.02 7.57 -5.95
C LYS A 28 1.27 8.83 -6.76
N ARG A 29 1.91 8.71 -7.93
CA ARG A 29 2.16 9.86 -8.82
C ARG A 29 0.87 10.66 -9.05
N GLY A 30 0.93 11.98 -8.84
CA GLY A 30 -0.20 12.89 -8.95
C GLY A 30 -1.14 12.95 -7.73
N LYS A 31 -0.89 12.19 -6.65
CA LYS A 31 -1.60 12.36 -5.38
C LYS A 31 -1.01 13.55 -4.61
N ILE A 32 -1.66 14.71 -4.73
CA ILE A 32 -1.24 15.97 -4.10
C ILE A 32 -0.95 15.78 -2.61
N GLY A 33 0.22 16.24 -2.16
CA GLY A 33 0.61 16.19 -0.74
C GLY A 33 0.96 14.79 -0.23
N SER A 34 1.44 13.92 -1.11
CA SER A 34 2.08 12.65 -0.74
C SER A 34 3.59 12.73 -0.96
N VAL A 35 4.34 11.85 -0.29
CA VAL A 35 5.81 11.87 -0.35
C VAL A 35 6.31 11.79 -1.80
N LEU A 36 5.72 10.93 -2.63
CA LEU A 36 6.08 10.86 -4.06
C LEU A 36 5.77 12.14 -4.84
N ASP A 37 4.65 12.82 -4.56
CA ASP A 37 4.29 14.06 -5.26
C ASP A 37 5.24 15.21 -4.89
N GLU A 38 5.64 15.33 -3.62
CA GLU A 38 6.63 16.31 -3.19
C GLU A 38 8.01 16.04 -3.78
N LEU A 39 8.47 14.77 -3.77
CA LEU A 39 9.76 14.39 -4.33
C LEU A 39 9.83 14.55 -5.86
N LEU A 40 8.76 14.20 -6.58
CA LEU A 40 8.69 14.41 -8.04
C LEU A 40 8.74 15.90 -8.39
N ARG A 41 8.03 16.76 -7.65
CA ARG A 41 8.10 18.22 -7.85
C ARG A 41 9.48 18.78 -7.56
N LYS A 42 10.18 18.29 -6.53
CA LYS A 42 11.58 18.65 -6.26
C LYS A 42 12.49 18.21 -7.41
N GLN A 43 12.30 17.00 -7.93
CA GLN A 43 13.08 16.48 -9.06
C GLN A 43 12.87 17.32 -10.33
N GLU A 44 11.62 17.62 -10.67
CA GLU A 44 11.25 18.49 -11.79
C GLU A 44 11.86 19.90 -11.61
N PHE A 45 11.75 20.49 -10.42
CA PHE A 45 12.37 21.77 -10.09
C PHE A 45 13.90 21.76 -10.29
N PHE A 46 14.63 20.79 -9.72
CA PHE A 46 16.09 20.75 -9.85
C PHE A 46 16.53 20.54 -11.31
N HIS A 47 15.81 19.71 -12.06
CA HIS A 47 16.07 19.49 -13.48
C HIS A 47 15.86 20.76 -14.31
N GLU A 48 14.71 21.43 -14.16
CA GLU A 48 14.42 22.69 -14.87
C GLU A 48 15.36 23.83 -14.46
N PHE A 49 15.71 23.92 -13.17
CA PHE A 49 16.60 24.94 -12.65
C PHE A 49 18.04 24.76 -13.17
N LEU A 50 18.58 23.54 -13.13
CA LEU A 50 19.91 23.25 -13.66
C LEU A 50 19.97 23.38 -15.19
N ALA A 51 18.90 23.03 -15.91
CA ALA A 51 18.82 23.25 -17.36
C ALA A 51 18.79 24.74 -17.73
N SER A 52 18.00 25.54 -17.00
CA SER A 52 17.77 26.96 -17.33
C SER A 52 18.87 27.89 -16.82
N TYR A 53 19.36 27.66 -15.59
CA TYR A 53 20.27 28.55 -14.87
C TYR A 53 21.66 27.95 -14.62
N GLY A 54 21.85 26.63 -14.81
CA GLY A 54 23.13 25.96 -14.61
C GLY A 54 24.35 26.61 -15.27
N PRO A 55 24.27 27.18 -16.50
CA PRO A 55 25.37 27.91 -17.13
C PRO A 55 25.77 29.22 -16.41
N ALA A 56 24.87 29.82 -15.63
CA ALA A 56 25.09 31.07 -14.91
C ALA A 56 25.57 30.85 -13.46
N LEU A 57 25.55 29.61 -12.96
CA LEU A 57 25.98 29.27 -11.60
C LEU A 57 27.50 29.20 -11.47
N LYS A 58 28.02 29.57 -10.29
CA LYS A 58 29.40 29.26 -9.93
C LYS A 58 29.57 27.75 -9.72
N PRO A 59 30.76 27.16 -9.95
CA PRO A 59 30.98 25.72 -9.82
C PRO A 59 30.48 25.11 -8.50
N MET A 60 30.77 25.74 -7.36
CA MET A 60 30.28 25.27 -6.04
C MET A 60 28.75 25.32 -5.89
N GLN A 61 28.08 26.32 -6.48
CA GLN A 61 26.61 26.43 -6.42
C GLN A 61 25.96 25.35 -7.30
N ARG A 62 26.58 25.07 -8.45
CA ARG A 62 26.16 24.01 -9.36
C ARG A 62 26.32 22.63 -8.72
N GLN A 63 27.50 22.34 -8.19
CA GLN A 63 27.79 21.08 -7.51
C GLN A 63 26.82 20.82 -6.36
N TYR A 64 26.57 21.81 -5.49
CA TYR A 64 25.60 21.69 -4.40
C TYR A 64 24.19 21.33 -4.89
N LEU A 65 23.72 21.94 -6.00
CA LEU A 65 22.41 21.63 -6.57
C LEU A 65 22.38 20.26 -7.27
N GLU A 66 23.48 19.82 -7.87
CA GLU A 66 23.63 18.48 -8.45
C GLU A 66 23.64 17.39 -7.34
N GLU A 67 24.28 17.66 -6.19
CA GLU A 67 24.22 16.82 -4.98
C GLU A 67 22.80 16.73 -4.41
N GLN A 68 22.11 17.87 -4.23
CA GLN A 68 20.70 17.89 -3.80
C GLN A 68 19.75 17.18 -4.77
N ALA A 69 20.00 17.27 -6.08
CA ALA A 69 19.22 16.53 -7.09
C ALA A 69 19.46 15.01 -6.98
N ALA A 70 20.68 14.57 -6.68
CA ALA A 70 21.01 13.16 -6.46
C ALA A 70 20.41 12.61 -5.15
N GLU A 71 20.36 13.42 -4.09
CA GLU A 71 19.64 13.09 -2.86
C GLU A 71 18.15 12.84 -3.13
N VAL A 72 17.46 13.75 -3.85
CA VAL A 72 16.05 13.56 -4.22
C VAL A 72 15.82 12.32 -5.10
N GLN A 73 16.73 11.99 -6.01
CA GLN A 73 16.66 10.74 -6.78
C GLN A 73 16.79 9.50 -5.88
N THR A 74 17.64 9.57 -4.85
CA THR A 74 17.80 8.51 -3.86
C THR A 74 16.55 8.36 -2.98
N GLU A 75 15.97 9.48 -2.52
CA GLU A 75 14.71 9.50 -1.77
C GLU A 75 13.54 8.94 -2.60
N LEU A 76 13.47 9.25 -3.90
CA LEU A 76 12.48 8.67 -4.82
C LEU A 76 12.64 7.15 -4.94
N ALA A 77 13.88 6.66 -5.13
CA ALA A 77 14.15 5.22 -5.22
C ALA A 77 13.74 4.48 -3.93
N ILE A 78 14.03 5.07 -2.77
CA ILE A 78 13.60 4.54 -1.46
C ILE A 78 12.07 4.56 -1.37
N ALA A 79 11.39 5.66 -1.71
CA ALA A 79 9.94 5.77 -1.62
C ALA A 79 9.19 4.77 -2.55
N TYR A 80 9.74 4.48 -3.73
CA TYR A 80 9.21 3.43 -4.61
C TYR A 80 9.46 2.03 -4.03
N GLY A 81 10.66 1.75 -3.50
CA GLY A 81 10.96 0.47 -2.83
C GLY A 81 10.10 0.23 -1.60
N ASP A 82 9.89 1.24 -0.75
CA ASP A 82 8.99 1.19 0.39
C ASP A 82 7.55 0.89 -0.05
N LEU A 83 7.06 1.51 -1.14
CA LEU A 83 5.73 1.20 -1.69
C LEU A 83 5.60 -0.26 -2.11
N GLU A 84 6.57 -0.79 -2.85
CA GLU A 84 6.59 -2.18 -3.30
C GLU A 84 6.61 -3.16 -2.12
N VAL A 85 7.46 -2.91 -1.12
CA VAL A 85 7.54 -3.70 0.12
C VAL A 85 6.22 -3.63 0.92
N LEU A 86 5.63 -2.45 1.08
CA LEU A 86 4.38 -2.26 1.81
C LEU A 86 3.17 -2.87 1.07
N GLN A 87 3.15 -2.85 -0.26
CA GLN A 87 2.16 -3.54 -1.09
C GLN A 87 2.29 -5.05 -0.92
N SER A 88 3.50 -5.60 -1.00
CA SER A 88 3.80 -7.02 -0.78
C SER A 88 3.41 -7.51 0.62
N ILE A 89 3.71 -6.73 1.67
CA ILE A 89 3.26 -6.99 3.04
C ILE A 89 1.73 -6.97 3.12
N LEU A 90 1.07 -6.05 2.41
CA LEU A 90 -0.38 -5.96 2.39
C LEU A 90 -1.05 -7.10 1.63
N GLU A 91 -0.50 -7.58 0.54
CA GLU A 91 -1.01 -8.79 -0.14
C GLU A 91 -0.82 -10.03 0.74
N SER A 92 0.25 -10.06 1.55
CA SER A 92 0.52 -11.12 2.52
C SER A 92 -0.43 -11.12 3.73
N LEU A 93 -0.91 -9.94 4.14
CA LEU A 93 -1.79 -9.78 5.31
C LEU A 93 -3.27 -9.67 4.93
N ASN A 94 -3.60 -8.90 3.91
CA ASN A 94 -4.96 -8.71 3.43
C ASN A 94 -5.40 -9.97 2.70
N PRO A 95 -6.33 -10.75 3.27
CA PRO A 95 -6.41 -12.17 2.93
C PRO A 95 -7.30 -12.32 1.60
N CYS A 96 -7.76 -13.48 1.04
CA CYS A 96 -8.34 -13.90 -0.32
C CYS A 96 -9.94 -13.96 -0.72
N GLN A 97 -10.50 -13.71 -1.95
CA GLN A 97 -11.72 -12.85 -2.29
C GLN A 97 -13.17 -13.38 -2.40
N ALA A 98 -13.45 -14.68 -2.39
CA ALA A 98 -14.86 -15.14 -2.42
C ALA A 98 -15.21 -16.03 -1.23
N CYS A 99 -14.56 -15.77 -0.10
CA CYS A 99 -15.20 -15.93 1.20
C CYS A 99 -14.86 -14.89 2.29
N ASN A 100 -14.32 -13.76 1.85
CA ASN A 100 -14.23 -12.43 2.50
C ASN A 100 -13.63 -12.26 3.92
N GLY A 101 -13.53 -13.31 4.73
CA GLY A 101 -13.30 -13.14 6.17
C GLY A 101 -13.83 -14.28 7.03
N VAL A 102 -14.59 -15.23 6.45
CA VAL A 102 -15.29 -16.29 7.19
C VAL A 102 -14.60 -17.65 7.10
N GLY A 103 -14.43 -18.17 5.88
CA GLY A 103 -13.88 -19.51 5.69
C GLY A 103 -14.92 -20.63 5.63
N GLU A 104 -15.39 -21.07 6.79
CA GLU A 104 -16.43 -22.11 6.91
C GLU A 104 -17.84 -21.50 6.92
N LEU A 105 -18.83 -22.26 6.47
CA LEU A 105 -20.24 -21.90 6.37
C LEU A 105 -21.09 -22.98 7.05
N ARG A 106 -22.33 -22.63 7.41
CA ARG A 106 -23.30 -23.56 7.98
C ARG A 106 -24.66 -23.35 7.31
N HIS A 107 -25.33 -24.45 6.97
CA HIS A 107 -26.66 -24.47 6.36
C HIS A 107 -27.64 -25.18 7.31
N ILE A 108 -28.78 -24.55 7.59
CA ILE A 108 -29.85 -25.11 8.44
C ILE A 108 -30.96 -25.59 7.52
N ILE A 109 -31.40 -26.84 7.71
CA ILE A 109 -32.31 -27.52 6.79
C ILE A 109 -33.71 -27.60 7.42
N GLU A 110 -33.80 -28.03 8.68
CA GLU A 110 -35.05 -28.11 9.48
C GLU A 110 -34.78 -27.75 10.94
N GLN A 111 -35.82 -27.70 11.79
CA GLN A 111 -35.74 -27.18 13.18
C GLN A 111 -34.64 -27.83 14.04
N ASP A 112 -34.36 -29.13 13.84
CA ASP A 112 -33.36 -29.89 14.61
C ASP A 112 -32.12 -30.33 13.78
N HIS A 113 -31.94 -29.88 12.53
CA HIS A 113 -30.83 -30.36 11.67
C HIS A 113 -30.14 -29.28 10.80
N SER A 114 -28.81 -29.35 10.75
CA SER A 114 -27.94 -28.42 10.01
C SER A 114 -26.58 -29.02 9.66
N GLU A 115 -26.03 -28.68 8.50
CA GLU A 115 -24.74 -29.13 7.95
C GLU A 115 -23.71 -27.98 7.84
N TYR A 116 -22.44 -28.32 7.59
CA TYR A 116 -21.34 -27.35 7.38
C TYR A 116 -20.74 -27.47 5.97
N SER A 117 -20.34 -26.35 5.39
CA SER A 117 -19.66 -26.28 4.08
C SER A 117 -18.51 -25.26 4.13
N LYS A 118 -17.75 -25.10 3.04
CA LYS A 118 -16.63 -24.15 2.93
C LYS A 118 -16.91 -23.12 1.84
N CYS A 119 -16.56 -21.86 2.09
CA CYS A 119 -17.01 -20.77 1.24
C CYS A 119 -16.04 -20.57 0.03
N PRO A 120 -16.56 -20.55 -1.20
CA PRO A 120 -15.85 -21.13 -2.34
C PRO A 120 -14.63 -20.37 -2.86
N GLY A 121 -14.56 -19.05 -2.68
CA GLY A 121 -13.40 -18.27 -3.14
C GLY A 121 -12.47 -17.78 -2.04
N CYS A 122 -12.58 -18.31 -0.82
CA CYS A 122 -11.49 -18.25 0.15
C CYS A 122 -11.29 -19.52 1.00
N GLY A 123 -11.97 -20.62 0.62
CA GLY A 123 -11.66 -22.00 0.97
C GLY A 123 -11.89 -22.45 2.41
N GLY A 124 -11.86 -21.53 3.38
CA GLY A 124 -11.77 -21.92 4.79
C GLY A 124 -11.13 -20.88 5.71
N ASP A 125 -10.45 -19.86 5.18
CA ASP A 125 -9.37 -19.23 5.97
C ASP A 125 -9.65 -17.79 6.47
N GLY A 126 -10.81 -17.23 6.11
CA GLY A 126 -11.21 -15.86 6.45
C GLY A 126 -10.40 -14.72 5.82
N VAL A 127 -10.61 -14.54 4.51
CA VAL A 127 -9.66 -14.00 3.53
C VAL A 127 -10.49 -13.07 2.54
N ALA A 128 -10.03 -11.93 1.95
CA ALA A 128 -10.62 -11.11 0.81
C ALA A 128 -9.64 -10.51 -0.34
N LYS A 129 -9.24 -11.24 -1.43
CA LYS A 129 -8.11 -11.00 -2.42
C LYS A 129 -8.35 -9.66 -3.13
N ALA A 130 -7.33 -9.07 -3.74
CA ALA A 130 -7.50 -7.84 -4.50
C ALA A 130 -8.45 -7.99 -5.71
N LYS A 131 -9.36 -7.01 -5.88
CA LYS A 131 -9.88 -6.60 -7.19
C LYS A 131 -9.49 -5.14 -7.34
N VAL A 132 -8.67 -4.91 -8.35
CA VAL A 132 -8.12 -3.61 -8.69
C VAL A 132 -9.23 -2.73 -9.27
N ALA A 133 -9.34 -1.50 -8.77
CA ALA A 133 -10.04 -0.37 -9.38
C ALA A 133 -9.30 0.92 -8.97
#